data_AF-A0A9D1CHX7-F1
#
_entry.id   AF-A0A9D1CHX7-F1
#
_cell.length_a   1.000
_cell.length_b   1.000
_cell.length_c   1.000
_cell.angle_alpha   90.00
_cell.angle_beta   90.00
_cell.angle_gamma   90.00
#
_symmetry.space_group_name_H-M   'P 1'
#
loop_
_entity.id
_entity.type
_entity.pdbx_description
1 polymer ?
#
loop_
_entity_poly.entity_id
_entity_poly.type
_entity_poly.pdbx_seq_one_letter_code
_entity_poly.pdbx_strand_id
1 'polypeptide(L)'
;MADSNITKRALSSALKELMQEKPFQKISVADICERCCMNRQSFYYHFKDKYDLLIWIFDTDFLSLIRKQQEEKALDIVSQICRVMYKNRVFYRAAFAVQGQNSLTEHLREVAEPILQMRMRAAMPGKEASAFHINFMTDAILAALLR
;
A
#
# COMPACT_ATOMS: atom_id res chain seq x y z
N MET A 1 -22.61 15.02 7.92
CA MET A 1 -21.93 13.90 7.23
C MET A 1 -20.51 13.89 7.77
N ALA A 2 -20.01 12.75 8.27
CA ALA A 2 -18.62 12.67 8.70
C ALA A 2 -17.71 13.11 7.53
N ASP A 3 -16.66 13.89 7.82
CA ASP A 3 -15.67 14.28 6.82
C ASP A 3 -15.21 13.01 6.08
N SER A 4 -15.22 13.05 4.74
CA SER A 4 -14.89 11.90 3.88
C SER A 4 -13.57 11.24 4.29
N ASN A 5 -12.59 12.01 4.77
CA ASN A 5 -11.33 11.47 5.26
C ASN A 5 -11.44 10.78 6.62
N ILE A 6 -12.31 11.25 7.52
CA ILE A 6 -12.55 10.60 8.82
C ILE A 6 -13.16 9.22 8.58
N THR A 7 -14.17 9.13 7.70
CA THR A 7 -14.81 7.86 7.34
C THR A 7 -13.81 6.88 6.73
N LYS A 8 -13.03 7.30 5.72
CA LYS A 8 -12.02 6.42 5.09
C LYS A 8 -10.99 5.91 6.10
N ARG A 9 -10.57 6.74 7.05
CA ARG A 9 -9.65 6.33 8.13
C ARG A 9 -10.28 5.32 9.09
N ALA A 10 -11.55 5.47 9.45
CA ALA A 10 -12.27 4.50 10.27
C ALA A 10 -12.37 3.13 9.57
N LEU A 11 -12.73 3.13 8.28
CA LEU A 11 -12.76 1.92 7.45
C LEU A 11 -11.38 1.25 7.33
N SER A 12 -10.33 2.06 7.20
CA SER A 12 -8.94 1.59 7.17
C SER A 12 -8.52 0.91 8.48
N SER A 13 -8.83 1.53 9.64
CA SER A 13 -8.54 0.92 10.95
C SER A 13 -9.27 -0.41 11.10
N ALA A 14 -10.57 -0.44 10.78
CA ALA A 14 -11.37 -1.65 10.86
C ALA A 14 -10.81 -2.80 10.01
N LEU A 15 -10.43 -2.53 8.75
CA LEU A 15 -9.83 -3.56 7.90
C LEU A 15 -8.48 -4.05 8.45
N LYS A 16 -7.62 -3.14 8.93
CA LYS A 16 -6.32 -3.52 9.51
C LYS A 16 -6.48 -4.42 10.74
N GLU A 17 -7.41 -4.10 11.63
CA GLU A 17 -7.70 -4.91 12.82
C GLU A 17 -8.26 -6.28 12.43
N LEU A 18 -9.24 -6.33 11.53
CA LEU A 18 -9.81 -7.61 11.06
C LEU A 18 -8.76 -8.50 10.37
N MET A 19 -7.80 -7.92 9.65
CA MET A 19 -6.69 -8.65 9.02
C MET A 19 -5.67 -9.21 10.02
N GLN A 20 -5.68 -8.75 11.28
CA GLN A 20 -4.90 -9.37 12.35
C GLN A 20 -5.63 -10.60 12.93
N GLU A 21 -6.96 -10.65 12.83
CA GLU A 21 -7.79 -11.70 13.41
C GLU A 21 -8.08 -12.84 12.44
N LYS A 22 -8.23 -12.56 11.14
CA LYS A 22 -8.60 -13.58 10.14
C LYS A 22 -8.07 -13.27 8.74
N PRO A 23 -7.94 -14.28 7.86
CA PRO A 23 -7.43 -14.07 6.50
C PRO A 23 -8.29 -13.08 5.70
N PHE A 24 -7.64 -12.21 4.92
CA PHE A 24 -8.31 -11.17 4.11
C PHE A 24 -9.46 -11.72 3.23
N GLN A 25 -9.27 -12.89 2.62
CA GLN A 25 -10.28 -13.57 1.82
C GLN A 25 -11.60 -13.81 2.58
N LYS A 26 -11.52 -14.06 3.90
CA LYS A 26 -12.67 -14.33 4.78
C LYS A 26 -13.30 -13.06 5.39
N ILE A 27 -12.72 -11.89 5.16
CA ILE A 27 -13.28 -10.61 5.60
C ILE A 27 -14.33 -10.15 4.59
N SER A 28 -15.53 -9.83 5.05
CA SER A 28 -16.59 -9.24 4.24
C SER A 28 -16.68 -7.73 4.42
N VAL A 29 -17.32 -7.02 3.47
CA VAL A 29 -17.64 -5.59 3.65
C VAL A 29 -18.53 -5.38 4.89
N ALA A 30 -19.39 -6.35 5.21
CA ALA A 30 -20.24 -6.29 6.39
C ALA A 30 -19.40 -6.29 7.68
N ASP A 31 -18.38 -7.16 7.76
CA ASP A 31 -17.49 -7.24 8.93
C ASP A 31 -16.77 -5.90 9.16
N ILE A 32 -16.29 -5.27 8.08
CA ILE A 32 -15.60 -3.97 8.14
C ILE A 32 -16.54 -2.89 8.66
N CYS A 33 -17.75 -2.81 8.07
CA CYS A 33 -18.77 -1.86 8.48
C CYS A 33 -19.19 -2.04 9.95
N GLU A 34 -19.39 -3.29 10.38
CA GLU A 34 -19.76 -3.63 11.76
C GLU A 34 -18.66 -3.21 12.73
N ARG A 35 -17.39 -3.48 12.39
CA ARG A 35 -16.23 -3.11 13.23
C ARG A 35 -16.12 -1.61 13.50
N CYS A 36 -16.47 -0.76 12.53
CA CYS A 36 -16.44 0.70 12.69
C CYS A 36 -17.81 1.34 12.94
N CYS A 37 -18.84 0.56 13.28
CA CYS A 37 -20.21 1.04 13.54
C CYS A 37 -20.81 1.86 12.39
N MET A 38 -20.55 1.45 11.14
CA MET A 38 -21.06 2.11 9.93
C MET A 38 -21.99 1.20 9.14
N ASN A 39 -22.80 1.78 8.25
CA ASN A 39 -23.62 1.00 7.32
C ASN A 39 -22.85 0.72 6.01
N ARG A 40 -23.34 -0.27 5.25
CA ARG A 40 -22.73 -0.65 3.96
C ARG A 40 -22.79 0.46 2.91
N GLN A 41 -23.83 1.31 2.93
CA GLN A 41 -23.93 2.42 1.98
C GLN A 41 -22.79 3.41 2.18
N SER A 42 -22.37 3.68 3.42
CA SER A 42 -21.21 4.51 3.72
C SER A 42 -19.91 3.90 3.20
N PHE A 43 -19.75 2.57 3.25
CA PHE A 43 -18.61 1.90 2.63
C PHE A 43 -18.60 2.13 1.11
N TYR A 44 -19.71 1.78 0.44
CA TYR A 44 -19.79 1.84 -1.02
C TYR A 44 -19.77 3.25 -1.60
N TYR A 45 -20.05 4.27 -0.77
CA TYR A 45 -19.82 5.66 -1.13
C TYR A 45 -18.33 5.99 -1.33
N HIS A 46 -17.43 5.29 -0.62
CA HIS A 46 -15.99 5.56 -0.65
C HIS A 46 -15.17 4.52 -1.44
N PHE A 47 -15.60 3.26 -1.44
CA PHE A 47 -14.84 2.14 -2.01
C PHE A 47 -15.74 1.18 -2.75
N LYS A 48 -15.28 0.67 -3.90
CA LYS A 48 -16.03 -0.30 -4.70
C LYS A 48 -16.16 -1.64 -3.99
N ASP A 49 -15.10 -2.06 -3.32
CA ASP A 49 -14.99 -3.31 -2.57
C ASP A 49 -13.84 -3.24 -1.56
N LYS A 50 -13.57 -4.35 -0.87
CA LYS A 50 -12.48 -4.45 0.12
C LYS A 50 -11.07 -4.39 -0.48
N TYR A 51 -10.90 -4.68 -1.77
CA TYR A 51 -9.61 -4.59 -2.47
C TYR A 51 -9.28 -3.13 -2.79
N ASP A 52 -10.28 -2.36 -3.23
CA ASP A 52 -10.17 -0.91 -3.44
C ASP A 52 -9.78 -0.18 -2.13
N LEU A 53 -10.42 -0.55 -1.00
CA LEU A 53 -10.00 -0.08 0.32
C LEU A 53 -8.56 -0.49 0.64
N LEU A 54 -8.16 -1.72 0.34
CA LEU A 54 -6.80 -2.21 0.62
C LEU A 54 -5.73 -1.42 -0.17
N ILE A 55 -5.98 -1.15 -1.45
CA ILE A 55 -5.13 -0.31 -2.30
C ILE A 55 -5.07 1.11 -1.74
N TRP A 56 -6.21 1.70 -1.37
CA TRP A 56 -6.23 3.04 -0.80
C TRP A 56 -5.41 3.15 0.50
N ILE A 57 -5.45 2.12 1.35
CA ILE A 57 -4.62 2.06 2.56
C ILE A 57 -3.14 2.06 2.17
N PHE A 58 -2.76 1.23 1.20
CA PHE A 58 -1.39 1.18 0.71
C PHE A 58 -0.94 2.54 0.17
N ASP A 59 -1.76 3.21 -0.64
CA ASP A 59 -1.43 4.51 -1.22
C ASP A 59 -1.27 5.59 -0.15
N THR A 60 -2.16 5.59 0.83
CA THR A 60 -2.18 6.59 1.89
C THR A 60 -1.04 6.41 2.87
N ASP A 61 -0.75 5.17 3.28
CA ASP A 61 0.23 4.91 4.33
C ASP A 61 1.65 4.75 3.78
N PHE A 62 1.80 4.17 2.59
CA PHE A 62 3.09 3.81 2.03
C PHE A 62 3.53 4.79 0.94
N LEU A 63 2.72 4.95 -0.12
CA LEU A 63 3.13 5.80 -1.25
C LEU A 63 3.20 7.27 -0.90
N SER A 64 2.31 7.76 -0.03
CA SER A 64 2.33 9.17 0.39
C SER A 64 3.64 9.53 1.11
N LEU A 65 4.23 8.59 1.85
CA LEU A 65 5.55 8.77 2.48
C LEU A 65 6.64 8.85 1.43
N ILE A 66 6.66 7.93 0.47
CA ILE A 66 7.69 7.89 -0.58
C ILE A 66 7.66 9.16 -1.45
N ARG A 67 6.45 9.65 -1.79
CA ARG A 67 6.26 10.82 -2.65
C ARG A 67 6.64 12.14 -1.97
N LYS A 68 6.43 12.27 -0.65
CA LYS A 68 6.76 13.51 0.10
C LYS A 68 8.26 13.76 0.25
N GLN A 69 9.10 12.79 -0.10
CA GLN A 69 10.53 12.81 0.23
C GLN A 69 11.40 13.02 -0.97
N GLN A 70 10.94 13.81 -1.93
CA GLN A 70 11.60 14.01 -3.23
C GLN A 70 13.05 14.50 -3.10
N GLU A 71 13.40 15.14 -1.98
CA GLU A 71 14.74 15.66 -1.68
C GLU A 71 15.57 14.79 -0.71
N GLU A 72 14.99 13.75 -0.11
CA GLU A 72 15.72 12.90 0.85
C GLU A 72 16.71 11.95 0.16
N LYS A 73 17.78 11.59 0.87
CA LYS A 73 18.78 10.62 0.39
C LYS A 73 18.13 9.24 0.29
N ALA A 74 18.61 8.42 -0.65
CA ALA A 74 18.07 7.09 -0.92
C ALA A 74 17.99 6.20 0.35
N LEU A 75 19.00 6.26 1.23
CA LEU A 75 19.03 5.47 2.47
C LEU A 75 17.97 5.90 3.50
N ASP A 76 17.61 7.18 3.54
CA ASP A 76 16.58 7.69 4.46
C ASP A 76 15.20 7.18 4.03
N ILE A 77 14.93 7.20 2.73
CA ILE A 77 13.71 6.64 2.14
C ILE A 77 13.61 5.14 2.42
N VAL A 78 14.69 4.39 2.20
CA VAL A 78 14.74 2.95 2.51
C VAL A 78 14.46 2.70 3.99
N SER A 79 15.06 3.47 4.89
CA SER A 79 14.86 3.33 6.33
C SER A 79 13.41 3.57 6.75
N GLN A 80 12.72 4.50 6.09
CA GLN A 80 11.32 4.81 6.36
C GLN A 80 10.36 3.78 5.80
N ILE A 81 10.62 3.31 4.57
CA ILE A 81 9.93 2.15 3.99
C ILE A 81 10.04 0.98 4.98
N CYS A 82 11.25 0.65 5.43
CA CYS A 82 11.45 -0.40 6.43
C CYS A 82 10.62 -0.14 7.69
N ARG A 83 10.67 1.07 8.27
CA ARG A 83 9.90 1.39 9.48
C ARG A 83 8.40 1.13 9.32
N VAL A 84 7.81 1.56 8.20
CA VAL A 84 6.37 1.40 7.92
C VAL A 84 6.02 -0.07 7.71
N MET A 85 6.82 -0.78 6.91
CA MET A 85 6.61 -2.19 6.62
C MET A 85 6.74 -3.04 7.87
N TYR A 86 7.78 -2.83 8.69
CA TYR A 86 7.99 -3.61 9.92
C TYR A 86 6.98 -3.27 11.01
N LYS A 87 6.53 -2.02 11.13
CA LYS A 87 5.48 -1.63 12.08
C LYS A 87 4.16 -2.33 11.80
N ASN A 88 3.80 -2.51 10.53
CA ASN A 88 2.54 -3.14 10.09
C ASN A 88 2.77 -4.48 9.38
N ARG A 89 3.81 -5.23 9.76
CA ARG A 89 4.28 -6.40 8.99
C ARG A 89 3.22 -7.46 8.74
N VAL A 90 2.37 -7.73 9.74
CA VAL A 90 1.32 -8.76 9.66
C VAL A 90 0.29 -8.36 8.61
N PHE A 91 -0.13 -7.09 8.63
CA PHE A 91 -1.05 -6.53 7.65
C PHE A 91 -0.47 -6.60 6.25
N TYR A 92 0.72 -6.05 6.02
CA TYR A 92 1.29 -6.01 4.68
C TYR A 92 1.62 -7.39 4.12
N ARG A 93 2.13 -8.32 4.95
CA ARG A 93 2.34 -9.70 4.51
C ARG A 93 1.04 -10.36 4.08
N ALA A 94 -0.03 -10.20 4.86
CA ALA A 94 -1.35 -10.71 4.49
C ALA A 94 -1.89 -10.02 3.23
N ALA A 95 -1.63 -8.72 3.07
CA ALA A 95 -2.10 -7.91 1.96
C ALA A 95 -1.40 -8.26 0.63
N PHE A 96 -0.07 -8.43 0.64
CA PHE A 96 0.70 -8.85 -0.55
C PHE A 96 0.53 -10.33 -0.89
N ALA A 97 0.08 -11.17 0.04
CA ALA A 97 -0.27 -12.56 -0.23
C ALA A 97 -1.59 -12.71 -1.01
N VAL A 98 -2.39 -11.64 -1.14
CA VAL A 98 -3.64 -11.67 -1.90
C VAL A 98 -3.34 -11.79 -3.39
N GLN A 99 -3.76 -12.90 -3.99
CA GLN A 99 -3.65 -13.19 -5.42
C GLN A 99 -4.98 -12.87 -6.13
N GLY A 100 -4.92 -12.33 -7.34
CA GLY A 100 -6.08 -12.00 -8.18
C GLY A 100 -5.96 -10.64 -8.86
N GLN A 101 -6.99 -10.25 -9.61
CA GLN A 101 -7.07 -8.94 -10.26
C GLN A 101 -7.08 -7.82 -9.22
N ASN A 102 -6.31 -6.75 -9.45
CA ASN A 102 -6.08 -5.66 -8.49
C ASN A 102 -5.29 -6.10 -7.24
N SER A 103 -4.31 -6.99 -7.42
CA SER A 103 -3.40 -7.34 -6.32
C SER A 103 -2.53 -6.14 -5.94
N LEU A 104 -2.19 -6.02 -4.65
CA LEU A 104 -1.21 -5.01 -4.21
C LEU A 104 0.16 -5.18 -4.87
N THR A 105 0.48 -6.40 -5.29
CA THR A 105 1.73 -6.70 -5.99
C THR A 105 1.77 -6.01 -7.36
N GLU A 106 0.71 -6.15 -8.17
CA GLU A 106 0.59 -5.44 -9.46
C GLU A 106 0.59 -3.92 -9.25
N HIS A 107 -0.21 -3.44 -8.29
CA HIS A 107 -0.29 -2.03 -7.96
C HIS A 107 1.06 -1.44 -7.52
N LEU A 108 1.83 -2.15 -6.70
CA LEU A 108 3.17 -1.72 -6.32
C LEU A 108 4.09 -1.63 -7.53
N ARG A 109 4.02 -2.57 -8.48
CA ARG A 109 4.85 -2.51 -9.70
C ARG A 109 4.54 -1.27 -10.52
N GLU A 110 3.24 -1.00 -10.75
CA GLU A 110 2.79 0.17 -11.52
C GLU A 110 3.25 1.48 -10.89
N VAL A 111 3.22 1.59 -9.56
CA VAL A 111 3.63 2.83 -8.89
C VAL A 111 5.14 2.93 -8.66
N ALA A 112 5.83 1.81 -8.46
CA ALA A 112 7.27 1.80 -8.22
C ALA A 112 8.04 2.28 -9.46
N GLU A 113 7.59 1.91 -10.66
CA GLU A 113 8.28 2.24 -11.91
C GLU A 113 8.58 3.75 -12.08
N PRO A 114 7.60 4.66 -12.11
CA PRO A 114 7.88 6.09 -12.30
C PRO A 114 8.72 6.69 -11.15
N ILE A 115 8.55 6.18 -9.93
CA ILE A 115 9.32 6.64 -8.76
C ILE A 115 10.79 6.23 -8.91
N LEU A 116 11.05 4.96 -9.22
CA LEU A 116 12.41 4.43 -9.40
C LEU A 116 13.10 5.08 -10.60
N GLN A 117 12.39 5.27 -11.72
CA GLN A 117 12.91 6.00 -12.88
C GLN A 117 13.38 7.41 -12.51
N MET A 118 12.53 8.17 -11.82
CA MET A 118 12.85 9.52 -11.36
C MET A 118 14.09 9.52 -10.44
N ARG A 119 14.15 8.61 -9.48
CA ARG A 119 15.26 8.52 -8.51
C ARG A 119 16.57 8.08 -9.15
N MET A 120 16.53 7.11 -10.05
CA MET A 120 17.71 6.64 -10.76
C MET A 120 18.30 7.73 -11.65
N ARG A 121 17.46 8.50 -12.37
CA ARG A 121 17.92 9.66 -13.15
C ARG A 121 18.62 10.71 -12.29
N ALA A 122 18.09 10.97 -11.09
CA ALA A 122 18.71 11.91 -10.15
C ALA A 122 20.04 11.38 -9.57
N ALA A 123 20.13 10.08 -9.27
CA ALA A 123 21.31 9.48 -8.66
C ALA A 123 22.44 9.19 -9.66
N MET A 124 22.12 8.94 -10.94
CA MET A 124 23.08 8.61 -11.99
C MET A 124 22.82 9.47 -13.25
N PRO A 125 23.16 10.77 -13.23
CA PRO A 125 22.97 11.64 -14.38
C PRO A 125 23.71 11.10 -15.61
N GLY A 126 23.05 11.06 -16.76
CA GLY A 126 23.64 10.61 -18.03
C GLY A 126 23.67 9.09 -18.25
N LYS A 127 23.15 8.28 -17.32
CA LYS A 127 22.89 6.85 -17.54
C LYS A 127 21.39 6.61 -17.69
N GLU A 128 21.00 5.85 -18.70
CA GLU A 128 19.61 5.39 -18.78
C GLU A 128 19.33 4.36 -17.69
N ALA A 129 18.28 4.61 -16.92
CA ALA A 129 17.70 3.60 -16.05
C ALA A 129 17.06 2.53 -16.95
N SER A 130 17.80 1.47 -17.27
CA SER A 130 17.25 0.37 -18.05
C SER A 130 16.10 -0.30 -17.30
N ALA A 131 15.11 -0.81 -18.03
CA ALA A 131 14.00 -1.58 -17.48
C ALA A 131 14.46 -2.69 -16.51
N PHE A 132 15.62 -3.31 -16.79
CA PHE A 132 16.26 -4.29 -15.91
C PHE A 132 16.47 -3.78 -14.48
N HIS A 133 17.02 -2.57 -14.28
CA HIS A 133 17.31 -2.06 -12.93
C HIS A 133 16.03 -1.75 -12.16
N ILE A 134 15.02 -1.19 -12.84
CA ILE A 134 13.73 -0.86 -12.24
C ILE A 134 13.01 -2.15 -11.83
N ASN A 135 12.98 -3.15 -12.71
CA ASN A 135 12.40 -4.46 -12.41
C ASN A 135 13.14 -5.13 -11.25
N PHE A 136 14.46 -5.16 -11.29
CA PHE A 136 15.28 -5.74 -10.22
C PHE A 136 15.00 -5.08 -8.86
N MET A 137 14.97 -3.74 -8.81
CA MET A 137 14.67 -3.02 -7.57
C MET A 137 13.24 -3.26 -7.09
N THR A 138 12.28 -3.33 -8.00
CA THR A 138 10.88 -3.60 -7.67
C THR A 138 10.70 -5.01 -7.13
N ASP A 139 11.34 -6.01 -7.75
CA ASP A 139 11.33 -7.40 -7.29
C ASP A 139 12.07 -7.54 -5.95
N ALA A 140 13.18 -6.80 -5.74
CA ALA A 140 13.88 -6.78 -4.46
C ALA A 140 13.02 -6.20 -3.33
N ILE A 141 12.27 -5.11 -3.60
CA ILE A 141 11.29 -4.56 -2.65
C ILE A 141 10.23 -5.62 -2.36
N LEU A 142 9.56 -6.15 -3.39
CA LEU A 142 8.52 -7.17 -3.24
C LEU A 142 8.99 -8.40 -2.44
N ALA A 143 10.17 -8.93 -2.75
CA ALA A 143 10.75 -10.06 -2.05
C ALA A 143 11.01 -9.73 -0.56
N ALA A 144 11.46 -8.52 -0.26
CA ALA A 144 11.63 -8.05 1.11
C ALA A 144 10.29 -7.88 1.85
N LEU A 145 9.20 -7.53 1.15
CA LEU A 145 7.88 -7.38 1.77
C LEU A 145 7.16 -8.72 1.99
N LEU A 146 7.48 -9.74 1.18
CA LEU A 146 6.86 -11.07 1.22
C LEU A 146 7.54 -12.05 2.18
N ARG A 147 8.75 -11.74 2.66
CA ARG A 147 9.50 -12.55 3.63
C ARG A 147 8.92 -12.43 5.05
#